data_AF-A0A3A4JJZ0-F1
#
_entry.id   AF-A0A3A4JJZ0-F1
#
_cell.length_a   1.000
_cell.length_b   1.000
_cell.length_c   1.000
_cell.angle_alpha   90.00
_cell.angle_beta   90.00
_cell.angle_gamma   90.00
#
_symmetry.space_group_name_H-M   'P 1'
#
loop_
_entity.id
_entity.type
_entity.pdbx_description
1 polymer ?
#
loop_
_entity_poly.entity_id
_entity_poly.type
_entity_poly.pdbx_seq_one_letter_code
_entity_poly.pdbx_strand_id
1 'polypeptide(L)'
;MSKKNQTARAVATVFFLLLALWLTAGCADTGSGGPGGGDADGPADGDAADGEADGDNDGDADEAEPEQVPHFIWPRCDGIHAEPTLAEKAAAFDRLARERHIAPDGLLRNVYLTEDLGEVDHWLHAPNTILWSGIYLASQALRYAVTGDPEAQENARRIVGGLRDLTAVTGRSGLYGRSMIRPGVPYNPVPADAPTWADSEAPGYEGWRFNFDVSQDGYAGLMFGYSAALRHFDDAALLADVRGRVREVVDHLISNGLQIIDITGEVTEHGRVFHSALDNFPGFNAMLASSWVKVGQSVLDDPRLDDFYYGCLMRMREDVECPDFEDEFAVDAFHLTSYIASMEERLYLFIPNCQYNIDNFDMCYQAMYPLATREEDPELAGRLRGVLAANMYHNAEPNHIDIPTVGNTFFTFAYAALTGRGPDEDAVLKDGVERAVCTLKEFPARKFRRHIPAGRQESVCTNRMGRHNAAEPIPLSEYDFDNYLWRLDFYEINPEEVLEDQRLVYSPEDYLMAYWMGRHHGLLTEDM
;
A
#
# COMPACT_ATOMS: atom_id res chain seq x y z
N MET A 1 7.40 30.28 -37.17
CA MET A 1 7.24 28.99 -37.87
C MET A 1 8.55 28.66 -38.59
N SER A 2 9.35 27.77 -38.03
CA SER A 2 10.68 27.37 -38.53
C SER A 2 10.72 25.85 -38.69
N LYS A 3 11.43 25.38 -39.72
CA LYS A 3 11.51 23.98 -40.21
C LYS A 3 12.00 22.94 -39.16
N LYS A 4 12.33 23.33 -37.93
CA LYS A 4 12.62 22.40 -36.81
C LYS A 4 11.37 21.71 -36.24
N ASN A 5 10.17 22.27 -36.41
CA ASN A 5 8.93 21.69 -35.85
C ASN A 5 8.33 20.52 -36.66
N GLN A 6 8.80 20.26 -37.88
CA GLN A 6 8.32 19.12 -38.67
C GLN A 6 9.08 17.82 -38.39
N THR A 7 10.37 17.92 -38.01
CA THR A 7 11.20 16.75 -37.73
C THR A 7 10.88 16.13 -36.35
N ALA A 8 10.51 16.95 -35.36
CA ALA A 8 10.10 16.47 -34.03
C ALA A 8 8.75 15.72 -34.05
N ARG A 9 7.81 16.15 -34.91
CA ARG A 9 6.53 15.44 -35.10
C ARG A 9 6.69 14.07 -35.78
N ALA A 10 7.67 13.92 -36.67
CA ALA A 10 7.93 12.65 -37.34
C ALA A 10 8.57 11.60 -36.42
N VAL A 11 9.41 12.03 -35.46
CA VAL A 11 10.04 11.11 -34.49
C VAL A 11 9.03 10.65 -33.42
N ALA A 12 8.12 11.52 -32.98
CA ALA A 12 7.08 11.17 -32.00
C ALA A 12 6.05 10.15 -32.54
N THR A 13 5.68 10.24 -33.82
CA THR A 13 4.75 9.28 -34.44
C THR A 13 5.37 7.90 -34.66
N VAL A 14 6.69 7.82 -34.90
CA VAL A 14 7.40 6.54 -35.06
C VAL A 14 7.60 5.84 -33.70
N PHE A 15 7.76 6.59 -32.61
CA PHE A 15 7.85 6.02 -31.25
C PHE A 15 6.51 5.42 -30.78
N PHE A 16 5.39 6.05 -31.10
CA PHE A 16 4.05 5.54 -30.80
C PHE A 16 3.70 4.24 -31.56
N LEU A 17 4.21 4.06 -32.78
CA LEU A 17 4.02 2.85 -33.57
C LEU A 17 4.91 1.68 -33.12
N LEU A 18 6.09 1.96 -32.54
CA LEU A 18 6.99 0.91 -32.03
C LEU A 18 6.58 0.39 -30.65
N LEU A 19 5.95 1.22 -29.80
CA LEU A 19 5.42 0.77 -28.50
C LEU A 19 4.19 -0.14 -28.67
N ALA A 20 3.36 0.10 -29.69
CA ALA A 20 2.20 -0.74 -30.00
C ALA A 20 2.57 -2.12 -30.57
N LEU A 21 3.76 -2.28 -31.19
CA LEU A 21 4.23 -3.56 -31.74
C LEU A 21 4.97 -4.45 -30.72
N TRP A 22 5.38 -3.91 -29.57
CA TRP A 22 6.00 -4.72 -28.49
C TRP A 22 4.98 -5.39 -27.58
N LEU A 23 3.72 -4.93 -27.58
CA LEU A 23 2.62 -5.53 -26.83
C LEU A 23 1.97 -6.74 -27.52
N THR A 24 2.38 -7.10 -28.73
CA THR A 24 1.75 -8.20 -29.52
C THR A 24 2.71 -9.33 -29.92
N ALA A 25 3.95 -9.37 -29.43
CA ALA A 25 4.89 -10.44 -29.75
C ALA A 25 5.71 -10.87 -28.52
N GLY A 26 5.16 -11.82 -27.77
CA GLY A 26 5.78 -12.39 -26.58
C GLY A 26 5.31 -13.81 -26.24
N CYS A 27 4.90 -14.60 -27.23
CA CYS A 27 4.84 -16.06 -27.10
C CYS A 27 5.91 -16.66 -28.01
N ALA A 28 7.03 -17.06 -27.42
CA ALA A 28 7.92 -18.05 -27.97
C ALA A 28 8.68 -18.72 -26.82
N ASP A 29 8.27 -19.95 -26.54
CA ASP A 29 8.98 -20.94 -25.75
C ASP A 29 10.47 -20.97 -26.08
N THR A 30 11.30 -20.90 -25.05
CA THR A 30 12.62 -21.54 -25.07
C THR A 30 12.80 -22.33 -23.78
N GLY A 31 12.19 -23.50 -23.74
CA GLY A 31 12.54 -24.56 -22.79
C GLY A 31 13.91 -25.14 -23.13
N SER A 32 14.87 -24.97 -22.24
CA SER A 32 16.13 -25.72 -22.25
C SER A 32 16.02 -26.89 -21.26
N GLY A 33 15.54 -28.04 -21.75
CA GLY A 33 15.66 -29.33 -21.07
C GLY A 33 16.80 -30.15 -21.68
N GLY A 34 17.68 -30.68 -20.84
CA GLY A 34 18.76 -31.59 -21.22
C GLY A 34 18.28 -32.96 -21.75
N PRO A 35 19.20 -33.80 -22.25
CA PRO A 35 18.91 -34.77 -23.31
C PRO A 35 18.51 -36.16 -22.80
N GLY A 36 17.67 -36.86 -23.57
CA GLY A 36 17.37 -38.28 -23.32
C GLY A 36 16.45 -38.93 -24.35
N GLY A 37 17.01 -39.26 -25.52
CA GLY A 37 16.83 -40.52 -26.27
C GLY A 37 15.44 -40.98 -26.75
N GLY A 38 15.37 -41.35 -28.03
CA GLY A 38 14.53 -42.47 -28.48
C GLY A 38 13.62 -42.19 -29.68
N ASP A 39 14.19 -42.37 -30.87
CA ASP A 39 13.64 -42.98 -32.09
C ASP A 39 12.11 -43.21 -32.19
N ALA A 40 11.49 -42.75 -33.29
CA ALA A 40 11.19 -43.57 -34.47
C ALA A 40 9.96 -43.07 -35.26
N ASP A 41 10.16 -43.02 -36.58
CA ASP A 41 9.20 -43.27 -37.68
C ASP A 41 8.08 -42.25 -38.02
N GLY A 42 8.22 -41.64 -39.21
CA GLY A 42 7.15 -40.92 -39.94
C GLY A 42 6.37 -41.84 -40.90
N PRO A 43 6.06 -41.43 -42.15
CA PRO A 43 5.75 -40.10 -42.70
C PRO A 43 4.47 -40.15 -43.59
N ALA A 44 4.32 -39.17 -44.50
CA ALA A 44 3.50 -39.10 -45.71
C ALA A 44 2.21 -38.25 -45.59
N ASP A 45 2.19 -37.03 -46.14
CA ASP A 45 2.09 -36.64 -47.57
C ASP A 45 0.65 -36.71 -48.10
N GLY A 46 0.18 -35.64 -48.74
CA GLY A 46 -0.97 -35.71 -49.64
C GLY A 46 -1.82 -34.45 -49.79
N ASP A 47 -1.30 -33.50 -50.55
CA ASP A 47 -1.95 -32.74 -51.64
C ASP A 47 -3.32 -32.05 -51.49
N ALA A 48 -3.30 -30.83 -52.04
CA ALA A 48 -4.38 -29.90 -52.27
C ALA A 48 -5.43 -30.36 -53.30
N ALA A 49 -6.65 -29.82 -53.19
CA ALA A 49 -7.50 -29.53 -54.34
C ALA A 49 -8.54 -28.45 -54.00
N ASP A 50 -8.63 -27.48 -54.90
CA ASP A 50 -9.56 -26.35 -54.93
C ASP A 50 -11.01 -26.79 -55.14
N GLY A 51 -11.94 -25.99 -54.59
CA GLY A 51 -13.37 -26.08 -54.89
C GLY A 51 -14.08 -24.79 -54.49
N GLU A 52 -14.29 -23.90 -55.45
CA GLU A 52 -15.23 -22.77 -55.35
C GLU A 52 -16.67 -23.30 -55.26
N ALA A 53 -17.43 -22.80 -54.29
CA ALA A 53 -18.88 -22.82 -54.30
C ALA A 53 -19.41 -21.57 -53.59
N ASP A 54 -19.92 -20.63 -54.39
CA ASP A 54 -20.79 -19.55 -53.95
C ASP A 54 -22.00 -20.12 -53.20
N GLY A 55 -22.22 -19.62 -51.99
CA GLY A 55 -23.39 -19.90 -51.18
C GLY A 55 -23.68 -18.69 -50.32
N ASP A 56 -24.72 -17.94 -50.70
CA ASP A 56 -25.38 -16.94 -49.88
C ASP A 56 -25.67 -17.53 -48.49
N ASN A 57 -25.12 -16.90 -47.45
CA ASN A 57 -25.51 -17.16 -46.07
C ASN A 57 -25.84 -15.83 -45.40
N ASP A 58 -27.07 -15.37 -45.64
CA ASP A 58 -27.81 -14.52 -44.71
C ASP A 58 -28.10 -15.37 -43.45
N GLY A 59 -27.12 -15.44 -42.56
CA GLY A 59 -27.24 -16.02 -41.23
C GLY A 59 -27.00 -14.92 -40.22
N ASP A 60 -28.08 -14.49 -39.56
CA ASP A 60 -28.04 -13.63 -38.38
C ASP A 60 -26.90 -14.09 -37.46
N ALA A 61 -25.88 -13.22 -37.32
CA ALA A 61 -24.95 -13.35 -36.23
C ALA A 61 -25.75 -13.00 -34.97
N ASP A 62 -26.24 -14.02 -34.28
CA ASP A 62 -26.68 -13.89 -32.90
C ASP A 62 -25.53 -13.21 -32.14
N GLU A 63 -25.71 -11.92 -31.83
CA GLU A 63 -24.89 -11.21 -30.85
C GLU A 63 -25.08 -11.96 -29.54
N ALA A 64 -24.16 -12.88 -29.25
CA ALA A 64 -24.10 -13.54 -27.96
C ALA A 64 -23.98 -12.43 -26.91
N GLU A 65 -25.05 -12.22 -26.14
CA GLU A 65 -25.00 -11.38 -24.96
C GLU A 65 -23.80 -11.83 -24.12
N PRO A 66 -22.96 -10.90 -23.63
CA PRO A 66 -21.84 -11.28 -22.79
C PRO A 66 -22.38 -12.09 -21.62
N GLU A 67 -21.88 -13.31 -21.49
CA GLU A 67 -22.26 -14.25 -20.44
C GLU A 67 -22.13 -13.51 -19.11
N GLN A 68 -23.27 -13.26 -18.44
CA GLN A 68 -23.27 -12.60 -17.14
C GLN A 68 -22.49 -13.51 -16.19
N VAL A 69 -21.24 -13.13 -15.91
CA VAL A 69 -20.43 -13.75 -14.86
C VAL A 69 -21.29 -13.71 -13.59
N PRO A 70 -21.61 -14.85 -12.97
CA PRO A 70 -22.39 -14.86 -11.76
C PRO A 70 -21.66 -14.03 -10.71
N HIS A 71 -22.20 -12.87 -10.34
CA HIS A 71 -21.71 -12.10 -9.20
C HIS A 71 -21.89 -12.95 -7.95
N PHE A 72 -20.83 -13.63 -7.50
CA PHE A 72 -20.89 -14.35 -6.25
C PHE A 72 -20.63 -13.36 -5.13
N ILE A 73 -21.67 -13.10 -4.37
CA ILE A 73 -21.63 -12.17 -3.23
C ILE A 73 -20.75 -12.83 -2.16
N TRP A 74 -19.57 -12.26 -1.85
CA TRP A 74 -18.86 -12.57 -0.59
C TRP A 74 -19.88 -12.67 0.54
N PRO A 75 -19.92 -13.77 1.31
CA PRO A 75 -21.05 -14.03 2.20
C PRO A 75 -21.30 -12.82 3.09
N ARG A 76 -22.50 -12.25 2.99
CA ARG A 76 -22.98 -11.32 4.01
C ARG A 76 -23.01 -12.12 5.31
N CYS A 77 -22.51 -11.52 6.38
CA CYS A 77 -22.29 -12.16 7.68
C CYS A 77 -23.60 -12.53 8.44
N ASP A 78 -24.69 -12.80 7.73
CA ASP A 78 -25.96 -13.25 8.30
C ASP A 78 -25.73 -14.60 9.00
N GLY A 79 -25.50 -14.55 10.32
CA GLY A 79 -25.24 -15.72 11.17
C GLY A 79 -23.79 -15.94 11.59
N ILE A 80 -22.83 -15.09 11.18
CA ILE A 80 -21.46 -15.14 11.72
C ILE A 80 -21.41 -14.30 13.00
N HIS A 81 -21.35 -15.00 14.13
CA HIS A 81 -21.00 -14.43 15.43
C HIS A 81 -19.48 -14.50 15.62
N ALA A 82 -18.86 -13.38 16.00
CA ALA A 82 -17.45 -13.39 16.34
C ALA A 82 -17.25 -14.11 17.67
N GLU A 83 -16.63 -15.29 17.62
CA GLU A 83 -16.14 -16.00 18.81
C GLU A 83 -14.63 -16.24 18.66
N PRO A 84 -13.78 -15.51 19.40
CA PRO A 84 -14.08 -14.40 20.31
C PRO A 84 -14.59 -13.14 19.60
N THR A 85 -15.23 -12.22 20.34
CA THR A 85 -15.75 -10.93 19.85
C THR A 85 -14.65 -10.06 19.24
N LEU A 86 -15.02 -9.02 18.46
CA LEU A 86 -14.01 -8.14 17.85
C LEU A 86 -13.17 -7.42 18.92
N ALA A 87 -13.82 -6.99 20.00
CA ALA A 87 -13.15 -6.36 21.14
C ALA A 87 -12.18 -7.31 21.86
N GLU A 88 -12.55 -8.58 22.05
CA GLU A 88 -11.67 -9.58 22.64
C GLU A 88 -10.46 -9.90 21.74
N LYS A 89 -10.65 -9.98 20.43
CA LYS A 89 -9.55 -10.13 19.46
C LYS A 89 -8.60 -8.92 19.54
N ALA A 90 -9.13 -7.70 19.50
CA ALA A 90 -8.33 -6.48 19.62
C ALA A 90 -7.52 -6.48 20.93
N ALA A 91 -8.15 -6.77 22.06
CA ALA A 91 -7.47 -6.84 23.35
C ALA A 91 -6.38 -7.93 23.40
N ALA A 92 -6.61 -9.08 22.76
CA ALA A 92 -5.59 -10.13 22.65
C ALA A 92 -4.41 -9.68 21.79
N PHE A 93 -4.68 -8.98 20.68
CA PHE A 93 -3.66 -8.46 19.78
C PHE A 93 -2.85 -7.29 20.37
N ASP A 94 -3.49 -6.38 21.10
CA ASP A 94 -2.79 -5.32 21.82
C ASP A 94 -1.82 -5.90 22.86
N ARG A 95 -2.25 -6.93 23.61
CA ARG A 95 -1.36 -7.66 24.54
C ARG A 95 -0.23 -8.36 23.80
N LEU A 96 -0.53 -9.07 22.71
CA LEU A 96 0.45 -9.78 21.89
C LEU A 96 1.51 -8.82 21.36
N ALA A 97 1.10 -7.66 20.83
CA ALA A 97 2.01 -6.65 20.33
C ALA A 97 2.96 -6.14 21.42
N ARG A 98 2.40 -5.72 22.57
CA ARG A 98 3.16 -5.21 23.72
C ARG A 98 4.17 -6.22 24.28
N GLU A 99 3.75 -7.47 24.43
CA GLU A 99 4.52 -8.53 25.09
C GLU A 99 5.58 -9.15 24.19
N ARG A 100 5.34 -9.22 22.87
CA ARG A 100 6.20 -9.98 21.95
C ARG A 100 6.71 -9.17 20.76
N HIS A 101 5.88 -8.35 20.12
CA HIS A 101 6.23 -7.74 18.82
C HIS A 101 6.91 -6.38 18.91
N ILE A 102 6.68 -5.58 19.96
CA ILE A 102 7.50 -4.39 20.22
C ILE A 102 8.86 -4.87 20.72
N ALA A 103 9.80 -4.97 19.79
CA ALA A 103 11.14 -5.51 20.02
C ALA A 103 11.95 -4.61 20.98
N PRO A 104 13.09 -5.09 21.51
CA PRO A 104 13.96 -4.29 22.38
C PRO A 104 14.52 -3.02 21.72
N ASP A 105 14.49 -2.93 20.38
CA ASP A 105 14.84 -1.74 19.60
C ASP A 105 13.67 -0.75 19.44
N GLY A 106 12.49 -1.07 19.99
CA GLY A 106 11.30 -0.23 19.96
C GLY A 106 10.43 -0.41 18.73
N LEU A 107 10.87 -1.15 17.70
CA LEU A 107 10.11 -1.34 16.46
C LEU A 107 9.17 -2.54 16.54
N LEU A 108 8.09 -2.51 15.75
CA LEU A 108 7.17 -3.63 15.63
C LEU A 108 7.72 -4.66 14.64
N ARG A 109 7.83 -5.93 15.05
CA ARG A 109 8.41 -7.00 14.22
C ARG A 109 7.66 -8.30 14.38
N ASN A 110 7.65 -9.12 13.34
CA ASN A 110 7.32 -10.54 13.45
C ASN A 110 8.32 -11.25 14.37
N VAL A 111 7.90 -12.34 15.00
CA VAL A 111 8.73 -13.08 15.95
C VAL A 111 8.79 -14.55 15.60
N TYR A 112 9.92 -15.16 15.93
CA TYR A 112 10.05 -16.60 16.02
C TYR A 112 10.13 -17.00 17.50
N LEU A 113 9.30 -17.94 17.92
CA LEU A 113 9.22 -18.40 19.31
C LEU A 113 10.18 -19.56 19.59
N THR A 114 10.45 -19.79 20.87
CA THR A 114 11.07 -21.02 21.38
C THR A 114 10.21 -22.25 21.09
N GLU A 115 10.80 -23.46 21.18
CA GLU A 115 10.09 -24.71 20.88
C GLU A 115 8.85 -24.96 21.75
N ASP A 116 8.86 -24.45 22.99
CA ASP A 116 7.73 -24.51 23.92
C ASP A 116 6.69 -23.40 23.71
N LEU A 117 6.89 -22.51 22.72
CA LEU A 117 6.05 -21.37 22.37
C LEU A 117 5.91 -20.30 23.48
N GLY A 118 6.72 -20.40 24.53
CA GLY A 118 6.65 -19.54 25.72
C GLY A 118 7.28 -18.18 25.51
N GLU A 119 8.47 -18.15 24.92
CA GLU A 119 9.32 -16.96 24.82
C GLU A 119 9.66 -16.61 23.37
N VAL A 120 10.07 -15.36 23.14
CA VAL A 120 10.63 -14.95 21.84
C VAL A 120 12.07 -15.46 21.75
N ASP A 121 12.35 -16.27 20.73
CA ASP A 121 13.71 -16.72 20.42
C ASP A 121 14.47 -15.61 19.69
N HIS A 122 13.87 -15.06 18.62
CA HIS A 122 14.42 -13.92 17.89
C HIS A 122 13.33 -13.13 17.17
N TRP A 123 13.63 -11.86 16.88
CA TRP A 123 12.79 -10.98 16.06
C TRP A 123 13.21 -11.02 14.59
N LEU A 124 12.25 -10.86 13.70
CA LEU A 124 12.50 -10.90 12.26
C LEU A 124 12.79 -9.52 11.68
N HIS A 125 13.80 -9.46 10.81
CA HIS A 125 14.00 -8.36 9.89
C HIS A 125 13.01 -8.49 8.73
N ALA A 126 11.89 -7.77 8.84
CA ALA A 126 11.01 -7.56 7.71
C ALA A 126 11.61 -6.48 6.80
N PRO A 127 11.51 -6.62 5.46
CA PRO A 127 12.05 -5.67 4.50
C PRO A 127 11.40 -4.28 4.58
N ASN A 128 10.34 -4.09 5.38
CA ASN A 128 9.73 -2.78 5.60
C ASN A 128 9.25 -2.58 7.05
N THR A 129 10.15 -2.73 8.02
CA THR A 129 9.84 -2.59 9.46
C THR A 129 9.35 -1.17 9.81
N ILE A 130 9.81 -0.15 9.08
CA ILE A 130 9.34 1.23 9.20
C ILE A 130 7.82 1.36 8.96
N LEU A 131 7.31 0.77 7.88
CA LEU A 131 5.88 0.79 7.52
C LEU A 131 5.02 0.19 8.65
N TRP A 132 5.34 -1.03 9.10
CA TRP A 132 4.57 -1.74 10.12
C TRP A 132 4.58 -1.01 11.47
N SER A 133 5.73 -0.44 11.84
CA SER A 133 5.85 0.37 13.06
C SER A 133 5.01 1.65 12.97
N GLY A 134 4.96 2.29 11.79
CA GLY A 134 4.12 3.47 11.53
C GLY A 134 2.62 3.15 11.58
N ILE A 135 2.18 2.06 10.96
CA ILE A 135 0.77 1.63 11.02
C ILE A 135 0.36 1.28 12.45
N TYR A 136 1.22 0.57 13.19
CA TYR A 136 0.95 0.28 14.60
C TYR A 136 0.87 1.55 15.44
N LEU A 137 1.73 2.54 15.22
CA LEU A 137 1.63 3.85 15.87
C LEU A 137 0.26 4.50 15.62
N ALA A 138 -0.25 4.44 14.38
CA ALA A 138 -1.60 4.94 14.06
C ALA A 138 -2.69 4.17 14.82
N SER A 139 -2.57 2.83 14.91
CA SER A 139 -3.51 2.01 15.66
C SER A 139 -3.56 2.39 17.14
N GLN A 140 -2.41 2.65 17.77
CA GLN A 140 -2.33 3.03 19.17
C GLN A 140 -2.84 4.47 19.40
N ALA A 141 -2.63 5.38 18.45
CA ALA A 141 -3.18 6.72 18.51
C ALA A 141 -4.72 6.70 18.48
N LEU A 142 -5.32 5.87 17.63
CA LEU A 142 -6.77 5.69 17.57
C LEU A 142 -7.32 4.94 18.78
N ARG A 143 -6.62 3.91 19.28
CA ARG A 143 -6.94 3.26 20.55
C ARG A 143 -7.03 4.29 21.67
N TYR A 144 -6.01 5.15 21.81
CA TYR A 144 -5.99 6.21 22.81
C TYR A 144 -7.15 7.19 22.64
N ALA A 145 -7.47 7.60 21.41
CA ALA A 145 -8.60 8.48 21.14
C ALA A 145 -9.95 7.89 21.56
N VAL A 146 -10.12 6.56 21.43
CA VAL A 146 -11.35 5.85 21.78
C VAL A 146 -11.45 5.57 23.27
N THR A 147 -10.35 5.18 23.92
CA THR A 147 -10.38 4.60 25.28
C THR A 147 -9.74 5.47 26.35
N GLY A 148 -8.85 6.39 25.98
CA GLY A 148 -7.98 7.12 26.91
C GLY A 148 -6.94 6.24 27.62
N ASP A 149 -6.69 5.02 27.14
CA ASP A 149 -5.79 4.06 27.81
C ASP A 149 -4.32 4.51 27.73
N PRO A 150 -3.67 4.85 28.87
CA PRO A 150 -2.29 5.33 28.87
C PRO A 150 -1.29 4.31 28.34
N GLU A 151 -1.61 3.01 28.32
CA GLU A 151 -0.75 1.99 27.72
C GLU A 151 -0.54 2.21 26.23
N ALA A 152 -1.57 2.67 25.51
CA ALA A 152 -1.46 2.95 24.08
C ALA A 152 -0.43 4.06 23.81
N GLN A 153 -0.39 5.08 24.66
CA GLN A 153 0.59 6.16 24.58
C GLN A 153 2.00 5.70 25.02
N GLU A 154 2.12 4.79 25.99
CA GLU A 154 3.40 4.19 26.36
C GLU A 154 3.98 3.32 25.24
N ASN A 155 3.14 2.52 24.58
CA ASN A 155 3.52 1.79 23.37
C ASN A 155 4.00 2.74 22.28
N ALA A 156 3.31 3.87 22.09
CA ALA A 156 3.72 4.89 21.14
C ALA A 156 5.08 5.52 21.47
N ARG A 157 5.41 5.75 22.75
CA ARG A 157 6.75 6.23 23.15
C ARG A 157 7.85 5.24 22.74
N ARG A 158 7.63 3.94 22.93
CA ARG A 158 8.57 2.88 22.51
C ARG A 158 8.75 2.87 20.99
N ILE A 159 7.65 2.94 20.25
CA ILE A 159 7.64 2.94 18.77
C ILE A 159 8.32 4.18 18.20
N VAL A 160 8.00 5.37 18.70
CA VAL A 160 8.64 6.62 18.26
C VAL A 160 10.13 6.64 18.61
N GLY A 161 10.51 6.08 19.76
CA GLY A 161 11.92 5.87 20.11
C GLY A 161 12.66 4.98 19.09
N GLY A 162 12.06 3.85 18.70
CA GLY A 162 12.63 2.97 17.67
C GLY A 162 12.68 3.61 16.28
N LEU A 163 11.65 4.35 15.89
CA LEU A 163 11.63 5.10 14.63
C LEU A 163 12.68 6.22 14.62
N ARG A 164 12.93 6.87 15.77
CA ARG A 164 14.00 7.86 15.91
C ARG A 164 15.37 7.20 15.69
N ASP A 165 15.61 6.03 16.27
CA ASP A 165 16.84 5.28 16.05
C ASP A 165 16.99 4.86 14.57
N LEU A 166 15.87 4.51 13.92
CA LEU A 166 15.84 4.07 12.52
C LEU A 166 16.18 5.19 11.50
N THR A 167 15.97 6.46 11.84
CA THR A 167 16.49 7.58 11.06
C THR A 167 17.91 7.97 11.48
N ALA A 168 18.19 8.01 12.78
CA ALA A 168 19.49 8.43 13.29
C ALA A 168 20.64 7.51 12.85
N VAL A 169 20.39 6.20 12.74
CA VAL A 169 21.36 5.21 12.27
C VAL A 169 21.86 5.47 10.84
N THR A 170 21.11 6.23 10.04
CA THR A 170 21.52 6.58 8.65
C THR A 170 22.53 7.72 8.61
N GLY A 171 22.64 8.51 9.69
CA GLY A 171 23.42 9.75 9.73
C GLY A 171 22.88 10.89 8.86
N ARG A 172 21.71 10.72 8.23
CA ARG A 172 21.11 11.71 7.33
C ARG A 172 19.73 12.12 7.83
N SER A 173 19.57 13.43 8.07
CA SER A 173 18.29 14.00 8.51
C SER A 173 17.17 13.69 7.53
N GLY A 174 16.07 13.18 8.04
CA GLY A 174 14.87 12.85 7.25
C GLY A 174 14.97 11.55 6.45
N LEU A 175 16.13 10.90 6.39
CA LEU A 175 16.30 9.57 5.78
C LEU A 175 16.11 8.48 6.84
N TYR A 176 15.33 7.46 6.51
CA TYR A 176 15.09 6.30 7.36
C TYR A 176 15.64 5.02 6.72
N GLY A 177 16.09 4.08 7.55
CA GLY A 177 16.30 2.70 7.11
C GLY A 177 14.98 1.94 6.96
N ARG A 178 14.96 0.91 6.13
CA ARG A 178 13.87 -0.06 6.02
C ARG A 178 13.72 -0.95 7.26
N SER A 179 14.86 -1.21 7.92
CA SER A 179 15.02 -1.94 9.18
C SER A 179 16.41 -1.63 9.73
N MET A 180 16.66 -1.97 11.01
CA MET A 180 17.97 -1.87 11.65
C MET A 180 18.33 -3.12 12.45
N ILE A 181 19.63 -3.30 12.70
CA ILE A 181 20.22 -4.25 13.64
C ILE A 181 20.82 -3.44 14.78
N ARG A 182 20.22 -3.58 15.96
CA ARG A 182 20.78 -3.07 17.21
C ARG A 182 21.70 -4.12 17.86
N PRO A 183 22.93 -3.78 18.27
CA PRO A 183 23.81 -4.70 18.97
C PRO A 183 23.16 -5.30 20.22
N GLY A 184 23.29 -6.61 20.40
CA GLY A 184 22.81 -7.34 21.58
C GLY A 184 21.32 -7.74 21.55
N VAL A 185 20.59 -7.41 20.50
CA VAL A 185 19.21 -7.89 20.29
C VAL A 185 19.26 -9.13 19.37
N PRO A 186 18.57 -10.24 19.72
CA PRO A 186 18.58 -11.45 18.89
C PRO A 186 17.62 -11.28 17.70
N TYR A 187 18.19 -11.18 16.50
CA TYR A 187 17.44 -11.18 15.26
C TYR A 187 17.73 -12.44 14.44
N ASN A 188 16.90 -12.72 13.43
CA ASN A 188 17.28 -13.68 12.40
C ASN A 188 18.58 -13.21 11.69
N PRO A 189 19.47 -14.14 11.31
CA PRO A 189 20.77 -13.78 10.76
C PRO A 189 20.64 -13.05 9.42
N VAL A 190 21.39 -11.97 9.27
CA VAL A 190 21.58 -11.25 7.99
C VAL A 190 23.02 -11.51 7.53
N PRO A 191 23.23 -12.00 6.28
CA PRO A 191 24.57 -12.17 5.74
C PRO A 191 25.41 -10.89 5.85
N ALA A 192 26.71 -11.03 6.12
CA ALA A 192 27.60 -9.88 6.25
C ALA A 192 27.66 -9.05 4.95
N ASP A 193 27.57 -9.73 3.80
CA ASP A 193 27.62 -9.20 2.44
C ASP A 193 26.23 -8.95 1.83
N ALA A 194 25.17 -8.91 2.64
CA ALA A 194 23.83 -8.58 2.16
C ALA A 194 23.85 -7.18 1.48
N PRO A 195 23.46 -7.08 0.19
CA PRO A 195 23.76 -5.90 -0.64
C PRO A 195 23.04 -4.62 -0.20
N THR A 196 21.92 -4.74 0.51
CA THR A 196 21.12 -3.61 0.98
C THR A 196 21.38 -3.25 2.44
N TRP A 197 22.43 -3.82 3.07
CA TRP A 197 22.75 -3.56 4.47
C TRP A 197 24.09 -2.84 4.64
N ALA A 198 24.07 -1.70 5.33
CA ALA A 198 25.24 -0.89 5.61
C ALA A 198 25.53 -0.84 7.12
N ASP A 199 26.81 -0.73 7.47
CA ASP A 199 27.22 -0.35 8.82
C ASP A 199 26.91 1.14 9.05
N SER A 200 26.49 1.50 10.25
CA SER A 200 26.24 2.89 10.62
C SER A 200 27.53 3.66 10.81
N GLU A 201 27.65 4.79 10.12
CA GLU A 201 28.70 5.80 10.35
C GLU A 201 28.24 6.93 11.29
N ALA A 202 26.98 6.91 11.73
CA ALA A 202 26.41 7.94 12.58
C ALA A 202 27.02 7.91 14.01
N PRO A 203 27.41 9.07 14.59
CA PRO A 203 27.93 9.12 15.95
C PRO A 203 26.96 8.52 16.98
N GLY A 204 27.45 7.61 17.82
CA GLY A 204 26.64 6.94 18.86
C GLY A 204 25.89 5.69 18.38
N TYR A 205 26.01 5.33 17.10
CA TYR A 205 25.44 4.11 16.51
C TYR A 205 26.54 3.13 16.07
N GLU A 206 27.71 3.15 16.72
CA GLU A 206 28.81 2.26 16.39
C GLU A 206 28.39 0.78 16.55
N GLY A 207 28.66 -0.02 15.52
CA GLY A 207 28.29 -1.44 15.48
C GLY A 207 26.83 -1.72 15.11
N TRP A 208 26.01 -0.69 14.90
CA TRP A 208 24.67 -0.86 14.33
C TRP A 208 24.77 -1.05 12.82
N ARG A 209 23.79 -1.76 12.25
CA ARG A 209 23.59 -1.87 10.80
C ARG A 209 22.17 -1.46 10.44
N PHE A 210 21.95 -1.01 9.22
CA PHE A 210 20.62 -0.70 8.73
C PHE A 210 20.45 -1.12 7.28
N ASN A 211 19.22 -1.42 6.92
CA ASN A 211 18.82 -1.75 5.56
C ASN A 211 18.46 -0.43 4.86
N PHE A 212 19.26 -0.02 3.87
CA PHE A 212 19.08 1.26 3.16
C PHE A 212 18.12 1.09 1.97
N ASP A 213 18.06 2.06 1.06
CA ASP A 213 17.19 2.03 -0.12
C ASP A 213 15.70 1.95 0.24
N VAL A 214 15.31 2.86 1.14
CA VAL A 214 13.92 2.96 1.63
C VAL A 214 12.98 3.39 0.52
N SER A 215 11.84 2.70 0.44
CA SER A 215 10.81 2.93 -0.56
C SER A 215 9.68 3.82 0.01
N GLN A 216 8.88 4.39 -0.89
CA GLN A 216 7.70 5.22 -0.59
C GLN A 216 6.74 4.58 0.41
N ASP A 217 6.53 3.27 0.33
CA ASP A 217 5.68 2.49 1.24
C ASP A 217 6.12 2.62 2.70
N GLY A 218 7.43 2.67 2.95
CA GLY A 218 7.98 2.97 4.27
C GLY A 218 7.53 4.32 4.82
N TYR A 219 7.57 5.37 3.98
CA TYR A 219 7.15 6.73 4.37
C TYR A 219 5.64 6.87 4.45
N ALA A 220 4.87 6.14 3.64
CA ALA A 220 3.41 6.14 3.71
C ALA A 220 2.94 5.73 5.12
N GLY A 221 3.45 4.61 5.62
CA GLY A 221 3.14 4.13 6.98
C GLY A 221 3.67 5.05 8.07
N LEU A 222 4.92 5.52 7.92
CA LEU A 222 5.55 6.44 8.87
C LEU A 222 4.74 7.72 9.05
N MET A 223 4.42 8.39 7.93
CA MET A 223 3.72 9.68 7.94
C MET A 223 2.26 9.52 8.35
N PHE A 224 1.62 8.40 8.02
CA PHE A 224 0.30 8.05 8.56
C PHE A 224 0.33 7.88 10.10
N GLY A 225 1.32 7.14 10.62
CA GLY A 225 1.55 6.96 12.05
C GLY A 225 1.82 8.27 12.80
N TYR A 226 2.77 9.07 12.31
CA TYR A 226 3.07 10.39 12.89
C TYR A 226 1.88 11.34 12.85
N SER A 227 1.16 11.34 11.75
CA SER A 227 -0.07 12.12 11.61
C SER A 227 -1.13 11.76 12.65
N ALA A 228 -1.40 10.47 12.84
CA ALA A 228 -2.36 10.00 13.84
C ALA A 228 -1.88 10.32 15.27
N ALA A 229 -0.60 10.09 15.56
CA ALA A 229 0.00 10.43 16.85
C ALA A 229 -0.17 11.92 17.19
N LEU A 230 0.13 12.81 16.24
CA LEU A 230 0.01 14.27 16.40
C LEU A 230 -1.42 14.75 16.64
N ARG A 231 -2.41 13.98 16.16
CA ARG A 231 -3.82 14.32 16.29
C ARG A 231 -4.43 13.86 17.61
N HIS A 232 -4.00 12.71 18.12
CA HIS A 232 -4.75 12.00 19.15
C HIS A 232 -4.04 11.89 20.51
N PHE A 233 -2.71 11.86 20.54
CA PHE A 233 -2.00 11.85 21.82
C PHE A 233 -1.90 13.26 22.42
N ASP A 234 -1.64 13.31 23.73
CA ASP A 234 -1.54 14.53 24.53
C ASP A 234 -0.21 14.67 25.31
N ASP A 235 0.70 13.69 25.21
CA ASP A 235 2.05 13.79 25.78
C ASP A 235 2.88 14.81 24.99
N ALA A 236 3.12 15.97 25.62
CA ALA A 236 3.85 17.07 25.01
C ALA A 236 5.28 16.70 24.55
N ALA A 237 5.99 15.83 25.26
CA ALA A 237 7.34 15.42 24.90
C ALA A 237 7.34 14.47 23.71
N LEU A 238 6.43 13.49 23.70
CA LEU A 238 6.21 12.59 22.56
C LEU A 238 5.83 13.40 21.31
N LEU A 239 4.86 14.31 21.44
CA LEU A 239 4.42 15.14 20.32
C LEU A 239 5.52 16.07 19.81
N ALA A 240 6.38 16.59 20.69
CA ALA A 240 7.53 17.41 20.28
C ALA A 240 8.55 16.59 19.47
N ASP A 241 8.83 15.35 19.89
CA ASP A 241 9.71 14.44 19.13
C ASP A 241 9.12 14.14 17.74
N VAL A 242 7.84 13.74 17.68
CA VAL A 242 7.15 13.48 16.41
C VAL A 242 7.13 14.70 15.49
N ARG A 243 6.87 15.92 16.00
CA ARG A 243 6.97 17.15 15.19
C ARG A 243 8.39 17.35 14.65
N GLY A 244 9.41 17.10 15.46
CA GLY A 244 10.81 17.14 15.02
C GLY A 244 11.07 16.17 13.87
N ARG A 245 10.62 14.93 13.97
CA ARG A 245 10.77 13.92 12.91
C ARG A 245 10.02 14.29 11.62
N VAL A 246 8.78 14.76 11.73
CA VAL A 246 8.00 15.26 10.59
C VAL A 246 8.71 16.40 9.87
N ARG A 247 9.31 17.34 10.63
CA ARG A 247 10.12 18.42 10.05
C ARG A 247 11.28 17.88 9.23
N GLU A 248 12.03 16.94 9.78
CA GLU A 248 13.18 16.37 9.08
C GLU A 248 12.79 15.67 7.77
N VAL A 249 11.67 14.92 7.76
CA VAL A 249 11.14 14.28 6.54
C VAL A 249 10.74 15.33 5.50
N VAL A 250 9.97 16.34 5.89
CA VAL A 250 9.47 17.36 4.95
C VAL A 250 10.61 18.23 4.42
N ASP A 251 11.56 18.63 5.27
CA ASP A 251 12.74 19.37 4.85
C ASP A 251 13.60 18.54 3.87
N HIS A 252 13.77 17.23 4.13
CA HIS A 252 14.49 16.32 3.23
C HIS A 252 13.81 16.26 1.85
N LEU A 253 12.49 16.05 1.81
CA LEU A 253 11.79 15.94 0.53
C LEU A 253 11.83 17.27 -0.24
N ILE A 254 11.53 18.40 0.40
CA ILE A 254 11.51 19.70 -0.27
C ILE A 254 12.91 20.09 -0.77
N SER A 255 13.97 19.86 0.02
CA SER A 255 15.33 20.23 -0.40
C SER A 255 15.88 19.34 -1.52
N ASN A 256 15.29 18.16 -1.74
CA ASN A 256 15.72 17.19 -2.74
C ASN A 256 14.68 17.01 -3.85
N GLY A 257 13.90 18.04 -4.17
CA GLY A 257 13.00 18.00 -5.33
C GLY A 257 11.91 16.94 -5.22
N LEU A 258 11.35 16.73 -4.02
CA LEU A 258 10.38 15.66 -3.72
C LEU A 258 10.95 14.27 -4.04
N GLN A 259 12.20 14.04 -3.65
CA GLN A 259 12.88 12.75 -3.78
C GLN A 259 13.47 12.32 -2.44
N ILE A 260 13.52 11.00 -2.23
CA ILE A 260 14.23 10.39 -1.12
C ILE A 260 15.64 10.09 -1.59
N ILE A 261 16.62 10.82 -1.05
CA ILE A 261 18.04 10.66 -1.38
C ILE A 261 18.69 9.74 -0.35
N ASP A 262 19.20 8.63 -0.83
CA ASP A 262 19.79 7.57 -0.03
C ASP A 262 21.17 7.95 0.53
N ILE A 263 21.74 7.09 1.37
CA ILE A 263 23.11 7.22 1.90
C ILE A 263 24.17 7.22 0.79
N THR A 264 23.85 6.63 -0.36
CA THR A 264 24.70 6.62 -1.56
C THR A 264 24.80 7.99 -2.23
N GLY A 265 23.87 8.92 -1.94
CA GLY A 265 23.72 10.19 -2.64
C GLY A 265 22.85 10.11 -3.89
N GLU A 266 22.37 8.92 -4.25
CA GLU A 266 21.42 8.70 -5.34
C GLU A 266 19.98 8.64 -4.80
N VAL A 267 19.01 8.78 -5.70
CA VAL A 267 17.60 8.57 -5.37
C VAL A 267 17.37 7.09 -5.06
N THR A 268 16.59 6.76 -4.03
CA THR A 268 16.18 5.37 -3.77
C THR A 268 15.38 4.80 -4.94
N GLU A 269 15.35 3.47 -5.10
CA GLU A 269 14.71 2.81 -6.25
C GLU A 269 13.29 3.31 -6.50
N HIS A 270 12.51 3.45 -5.41
CA HIS A 270 11.15 3.95 -5.40
C HIS A 270 11.03 5.31 -4.71
N GLY A 271 12.03 6.18 -4.85
CA GLY A 271 12.16 7.42 -4.07
C GLY A 271 11.52 8.68 -4.65
N ARG A 272 10.89 8.64 -5.84
CA ARG A 272 10.41 9.84 -6.55
C ARG A 272 8.94 10.13 -6.22
N VAL A 273 8.65 11.18 -5.45
CA VAL A 273 7.27 11.53 -5.06
C VAL A 273 6.69 12.77 -5.74
N PHE A 274 7.39 13.34 -6.73
CA PHE A 274 6.79 14.39 -7.56
C PHE A 274 5.76 13.83 -8.55
N HIS A 275 4.71 14.60 -8.87
CA HIS A 275 3.56 14.09 -9.63
C HIS A 275 3.86 13.70 -11.10
N SER A 276 4.94 14.22 -11.67
CA SER A 276 5.37 13.96 -13.05
C SER A 276 6.25 12.70 -13.18
N ALA A 277 6.60 12.04 -12.06
CA ALA A 277 7.22 10.72 -12.06
C ALA A 277 6.20 9.65 -12.49
N LEU A 278 6.55 8.88 -13.52
CA LEU A 278 5.72 7.82 -14.11
C LEU A 278 6.16 6.41 -13.68
N ASP A 279 6.86 6.29 -12.56
CA ASP A 279 7.27 5.00 -11.97
C ASP A 279 6.08 4.23 -11.34
N ASN A 280 4.97 4.92 -11.13
CA ASN A 280 3.69 4.39 -10.68
C ASN A 280 2.56 4.87 -11.61
N PHE A 281 1.31 4.51 -11.29
CA PHE A 281 0.18 5.06 -12.04
C PHE A 281 0.05 6.59 -11.78
N PRO A 282 -0.29 7.38 -12.80
CA PRO A 282 -0.40 8.84 -12.68
C PRO A 282 -1.26 9.31 -11.50
N GLY A 283 -0.89 10.43 -10.86
CA GLY A 283 -1.61 10.97 -9.70
C GLY A 283 -1.27 10.32 -8.35
N PHE A 284 -0.69 9.11 -8.34
CA PHE A 284 -0.22 8.42 -7.13
C PHE A 284 0.78 9.25 -6.32
N ASN A 285 1.87 9.65 -6.96
CA ASN A 285 2.94 10.44 -6.33
C ASN A 285 2.41 11.81 -5.85
N ALA A 286 1.48 12.41 -6.60
CA ALA A 286 0.83 13.67 -6.22
C ALA A 286 0.15 13.55 -4.85
N MET A 287 -0.58 12.45 -4.61
CA MET A 287 -1.26 12.22 -3.34
C MET A 287 -0.28 12.01 -2.18
N LEU A 288 0.78 11.22 -2.37
CA LEU A 288 1.80 10.99 -1.33
C LEU A 288 2.47 12.29 -0.91
N ALA A 289 3.01 13.05 -1.87
CA ALA A 289 3.68 14.32 -1.59
C ALA A 289 2.72 15.33 -0.94
N SER A 290 1.49 15.45 -1.46
CA SER A 290 0.47 16.33 -0.87
C SER A 290 0.18 15.98 0.58
N SER A 291 0.01 14.68 0.87
CA SER A 291 -0.24 14.19 2.22
C SER A 291 0.89 14.51 3.19
N TRP A 292 2.12 14.16 2.82
CA TRP A 292 3.27 14.29 3.73
C TRP A 292 3.62 15.75 4.00
N VAL A 293 3.55 16.60 2.97
CA VAL A 293 3.71 18.05 3.11
C VAL A 293 2.57 18.64 3.93
N LYS A 294 1.32 18.21 3.72
CA LYS A 294 0.18 18.70 4.52
C LYS A 294 0.31 18.34 6.00
N VAL A 295 0.82 17.15 6.32
CA VAL A 295 1.12 16.76 7.70
C VAL A 295 2.12 17.75 8.30
N GLY A 296 3.22 18.06 7.61
CA GLY A 296 4.18 19.08 8.05
C GLY A 296 3.57 20.47 8.20
N GLN A 297 2.91 20.96 7.15
CA GLN A 297 2.25 22.26 7.11
C GLN A 297 1.28 22.46 8.28
N SER A 298 0.51 21.42 8.64
CA SER A 298 -0.48 21.52 9.72
C SER A 298 0.09 21.58 11.14
N VAL A 299 1.37 21.22 11.34
CA VAL A 299 1.95 21.07 12.70
C VAL A 299 3.26 21.83 12.93
N LEU A 300 3.90 22.26 11.84
CA LEU A 300 5.13 23.02 11.85
C LEU A 300 4.76 24.46 11.55
N ASP A 301 4.89 25.34 12.55
CA ASP A 301 4.71 26.79 12.42
C ASP A 301 5.80 27.37 11.49
N ASP A 302 5.67 27.09 10.19
CA ASP A 302 6.63 27.37 9.15
C ASP A 302 5.88 27.87 7.90
N PRO A 303 5.81 29.20 7.70
CA PRO A 303 5.01 29.79 6.63
C PRO A 303 5.48 29.37 5.22
N ARG A 304 6.71 28.86 5.07
CA ARG A 304 7.18 28.32 3.79
C ARG A 304 6.38 27.10 3.36
N LEU A 305 5.87 26.31 4.32
CA LEU A 305 5.07 25.12 4.02
C LEU A 305 3.66 25.47 3.54
N ASP A 306 3.10 26.59 3.99
CA ASP A 306 1.85 27.11 3.43
C ASP A 306 2.05 27.47 1.96
N ASP A 307 3.12 28.22 1.65
CA ASP A 307 3.46 28.65 0.28
C ASP A 307 3.75 27.44 -0.61
N PHE A 308 4.53 26.49 -0.10
CA PHE A 308 4.81 25.27 -0.84
C PHE A 308 3.55 24.43 -1.08
N TYR A 309 2.72 24.19 -0.06
CA TYR A 309 1.52 23.36 -0.22
C TYR A 309 0.44 24.06 -1.07
N TYR A 310 -0.04 25.23 -0.65
CA TYR A 310 -1.16 25.91 -1.32
C TYR A 310 -0.73 26.62 -2.61
N GLY A 311 0.51 27.14 -2.68
CA GLY A 311 1.03 27.82 -3.85
C GLY A 311 1.64 26.86 -4.87
N CYS A 312 2.57 26.01 -4.45
CA CYS A 312 3.35 25.19 -5.39
C CYS A 312 2.66 23.87 -5.77
N LEU A 313 2.25 23.06 -4.78
CA LEU A 313 1.62 21.78 -5.05
C LEU A 313 0.19 21.96 -5.55
N MET A 314 -0.64 22.66 -4.77
CA MET A 314 -2.08 22.78 -5.06
C MET A 314 -2.41 23.90 -6.06
N ARG A 315 -1.55 24.91 -6.20
CA ARG A 315 -1.75 26.09 -7.07
C ARG A 315 -3.06 26.82 -6.82
N MET A 316 -3.46 26.89 -5.55
CA MET A 316 -4.62 27.67 -5.07
C MET A 316 -4.28 29.15 -4.84
N ARG A 317 -2.99 29.49 -4.77
CA ARG A 317 -2.51 30.86 -4.60
C ARG A 317 -1.63 31.26 -5.77
N GLU A 318 -1.88 32.46 -6.29
CA GLU A 318 -1.08 33.10 -7.33
C GLU A 318 0.19 33.75 -6.72
N ASP A 319 1.17 34.09 -7.56
CA ASP A 319 2.38 34.84 -7.21
C ASP A 319 3.29 34.21 -6.13
N VAL A 320 3.28 32.88 -5.98
CA VAL A 320 4.20 32.15 -5.11
C VAL A 320 5.45 31.72 -5.89
N GLU A 321 6.63 32.02 -5.36
CA GLU A 321 7.90 31.52 -5.91
C GLU A 321 8.12 30.08 -5.47
N CYS A 322 8.10 29.16 -6.43
CA CYS A 322 8.25 27.74 -6.20
C CYS A 322 9.66 27.27 -6.55
N PRO A 323 10.29 26.40 -5.72
CA PRO A 323 11.56 25.82 -6.11
C PRO A 323 11.42 24.98 -7.37
N ASP A 324 12.48 24.83 -8.15
CA ASP A 324 12.52 23.81 -9.20
C ASP A 324 12.65 22.44 -8.52
N PHE A 325 11.51 21.77 -8.31
CA PHE A 325 11.44 20.45 -7.67
C PHE A 325 10.97 19.33 -8.60
N GLU A 326 10.83 19.61 -9.90
CA GLU A 326 10.50 18.60 -10.91
C GLU A 326 11.61 18.52 -11.95
N ASP A 327 11.99 17.29 -12.32
CA ASP A 327 13.10 17.02 -13.23
C ASP A 327 12.93 17.74 -14.58
N GLU A 328 14.03 18.14 -15.23
CA GLU A 328 14.04 18.78 -16.57
C GLU A 328 13.41 17.87 -17.65
N PHE A 329 13.29 16.56 -17.36
CA PHE A 329 12.65 15.57 -18.23
C PHE A 329 11.13 15.42 -18.02
N ALA A 330 10.55 16.09 -17.04
CA ALA A 330 9.10 16.12 -16.92
C ALA A 330 8.51 16.78 -18.18
N VAL A 331 7.59 16.08 -18.83
CA VAL A 331 6.95 16.54 -20.06
C VAL A 331 6.26 17.88 -19.75
N ASP A 332 6.41 18.90 -20.59
CA ASP A 332 5.80 20.24 -20.39
C ASP A 332 4.31 20.19 -19.99
N ALA A 333 3.59 19.14 -20.40
CA ALA A 333 2.18 18.91 -20.05
C ALA A 333 1.93 18.55 -18.56
N PHE A 334 2.91 17.99 -17.85
CA PHE A 334 2.82 17.69 -16.42
C PHE A 334 3.26 18.87 -15.56
N HIS A 335 4.34 19.57 -15.96
CA HIS A 335 4.83 20.79 -15.28
C HIS A 335 3.76 21.87 -15.08
N LEU A 336 2.72 21.89 -15.92
CA LEU A 336 1.67 22.91 -15.89
C LEU A 336 0.42 22.54 -15.06
N THR A 337 0.31 21.33 -14.51
CA THR A 337 -0.87 20.94 -13.70
C THR A 337 -0.61 20.97 -12.19
N SER A 338 -1.66 21.20 -11.39
CA SER A 338 -1.56 21.11 -9.93
C SER A 338 -1.66 19.67 -9.45
N TYR A 339 -1.21 19.41 -8.24
CA TYR A 339 -1.22 18.06 -7.64
C TYR A 339 -2.66 17.58 -7.47
N ILE A 340 -3.58 18.45 -7.05
CA ILE A 340 -5.00 18.13 -6.96
C ILE A 340 -5.63 17.81 -8.32
N ALA A 341 -5.31 18.56 -9.38
CA ALA A 341 -5.79 18.22 -10.73
C ALA A 341 -5.20 16.90 -11.22
N SER A 342 -3.93 16.62 -10.91
CA SER A 342 -3.31 15.32 -11.22
C SER A 342 -3.99 14.14 -10.50
N MET A 343 -4.51 14.35 -9.28
CA MET A 343 -5.29 13.34 -8.57
C MET A 343 -6.67 13.15 -9.21
N GLU A 344 -7.39 14.24 -9.48
CA GLU A 344 -8.73 14.20 -10.09
C GLU A 344 -8.73 13.53 -11.47
N GLU A 345 -7.76 13.89 -12.31
CA GLU A 345 -7.73 13.47 -13.71
C GLU A 345 -7.05 12.11 -13.94
N ARG A 346 -6.28 11.61 -12.97
CA ARG A 346 -5.34 10.50 -13.26
C ARG A 346 -5.16 9.44 -12.18
N LEU A 347 -5.45 9.75 -10.91
CA LEU A 347 -5.35 8.77 -9.83
C LEU A 347 -6.54 7.82 -9.87
N TYR A 348 -6.53 6.80 -10.73
CA TYR A 348 -7.56 5.77 -10.77
C TYR A 348 -7.03 4.46 -10.18
N LEU A 349 -7.61 4.02 -9.07
CA LEU A 349 -7.22 2.73 -8.48
C LEU A 349 -7.77 1.56 -9.32
N PHE A 350 -8.88 1.76 -10.02
CA PHE A 350 -9.54 0.68 -10.75
C PHE A 350 -8.79 0.34 -12.04
N ILE A 351 -8.01 -0.75 -12.01
CA ILE A 351 -7.28 -1.28 -13.19
C ILE A 351 -7.94 -2.61 -13.61
N PRO A 352 -8.27 -2.79 -14.90
CA PRO A 352 -8.96 -4.00 -15.38
C PRO A 352 -8.02 -5.21 -15.44
N ASN A 353 -8.60 -6.40 -15.67
CA ASN A 353 -7.87 -7.66 -15.92
C ASN A 353 -6.88 -8.06 -14.81
N CYS A 354 -7.22 -7.75 -13.56
CA CYS A 354 -6.44 -8.14 -12.39
C CYS A 354 -5.05 -7.48 -12.27
N GLN A 355 -4.77 -6.46 -13.07
CA GLN A 355 -3.48 -5.77 -13.10
C GLN A 355 -3.35 -4.66 -12.04
N TYR A 356 -4.25 -4.62 -11.06
CA TYR A 356 -4.22 -3.65 -9.99
C TYR A 356 -3.02 -3.86 -9.04
N ASN A 357 -2.68 -2.79 -8.31
CA ASN A 357 -1.60 -2.81 -7.34
C ASN A 357 -2.14 -2.42 -5.96
N ILE A 358 -2.57 -3.42 -5.17
CA ILE A 358 -3.20 -3.20 -3.86
C ILE A 358 -2.22 -2.59 -2.86
N ASP A 359 -0.92 -2.86 -2.98
CA ASP A 359 0.12 -2.20 -2.18
C ASP A 359 0.13 -0.68 -2.40
N ASN A 360 -0.01 -0.24 -3.65
CA ASN A 360 -0.19 1.19 -3.92
C ASN A 360 -1.53 1.72 -3.41
N PHE A 361 -2.61 0.93 -3.45
CA PHE A 361 -3.90 1.38 -2.91
C PHE A 361 -3.80 1.60 -1.41
N ASP A 362 -3.11 0.72 -0.70
CA ASP A 362 -2.85 0.85 0.73
C ASP A 362 -2.10 2.15 1.05
N MET A 363 -1.02 2.44 0.31
CA MET A 363 -0.33 3.73 0.42
C MET A 363 -1.25 4.93 0.12
N CYS A 364 -2.13 4.80 -0.87
CA CYS A 364 -3.10 5.84 -1.21
C CYS A 364 -4.06 6.12 -0.05
N TYR A 365 -4.61 5.08 0.60
CA TYR A 365 -5.49 5.24 1.75
C TYR A 365 -4.75 5.80 2.98
N GLN A 366 -3.52 5.34 3.22
CA GLN A 366 -2.64 5.87 4.27
C GLN A 366 -2.30 7.36 4.06
N ALA A 367 -2.19 7.81 2.80
CA ALA A 367 -1.92 9.20 2.46
C ALA A 367 -3.18 10.08 2.42
N MET A 368 -4.29 9.57 1.88
CA MET A 368 -5.53 10.33 1.74
C MET A 368 -6.17 10.65 3.09
N TYR A 369 -6.13 9.72 4.04
CA TYR A 369 -6.69 9.94 5.38
C TYR A 369 -6.09 11.17 6.11
N PRO A 370 -4.77 11.29 6.30
CA PRO A 370 -4.18 12.45 6.94
C PRO A 370 -4.28 13.73 6.11
N LEU A 371 -4.30 13.62 4.77
CA LEU A 371 -4.49 14.76 3.86
C LEU A 371 -5.89 15.37 4.04
N ALA A 372 -6.94 14.57 3.85
CA ALA A 372 -8.32 15.03 3.88
C ALA A 372 -8.79 15.46 5.29
N THR A 373 -8.27 14.85 6.36
CA THR A 373 -8.61 15.24 7.75
C THR A 373 -7.94 16.53 8.23
N ARG A 374 -6.98 17.06 7.45
CA ARG A 374 -6.23 18.30 7.74
C ARG A 374 -6.49 19.42 6.76
N GLU A 375 -7.16 19.16 5.65
CA GLU A 375 -7.47 20.23 4.69
C GLU A 375 -8.48 21.20 5.30
N GLU A 376 -8.08 22.48 5.36
CA GLU A 376 -8.85 23.57 5.96
C GLU A 376 -9.52 24.42 4.88
N ASP A 377 -8.96 24.43 3.66
CA ASP A 377 -9.57 25.10 2.53
C ASP A 377 -10.80 24.31 2.05
N PRO A 378 -12.01 24.91 2.08
CA PRO A 378 -13.24 24.19 1.77
C PRO A 378 -13.35 23.76 0.30
N GLU A 379 -12.70 24.48 -0.61
CA GLU A 379 -12.69 24.12 -2.04
C GLU A 379 -11.83 22.88 -2.25
N LEU A 380 -10.60 22.87 -1.75
CA LEU A 380 -9.72 21.70 -1.81
C LEU A 380 -10.29 20.50 -1.06
N ALA A 381 -10.89 20.70 0.12
CA ALA A 381 -11.55 19.63 0.87
C ALA A 381 -12.73 19.02 0.10
N GLY A 382 -13.44 19.81 -0.72
CA GLY A 382 -14.48 19.32 -1.62
C GLY A 382 -13.90 18.49 -2.76
N ARG A 383 -12.81 18.96 -3.37
CA ARG A 383 -12.11 18.28 -4.47
C ARG A 383 -11.48 16.94 -4.04
N LEU A 384 -10.83 16.91 -2.88
CA LEU A 384 -10.28 15.67 -2.30
C LEU A 384 -11.37 14.62 -2.03
N ARG A 385 -12.54 15.05 -1.54
CA ARG A 385 -13.71 14.16 -1.40
C ARG A 385 -14.22 13.66 -2.75
N GLY A 386 -14.14 14.48 -3.80
CA GLY A 386 -14.39 14.08 -5.18
C GLY A 386 -13.45 12.97 -5.64
N VAL A 387 -12.14 13.11 -5.43
CA VAL A 387 -11.13 12.08 -5.75
C VAL A 387 -11.43 10.76 -5.04
N LEU A 388 -11.72 10.81 -3.74
CA LEU A 388 -12.09 9.63 -2.94
C LEU A 388 -13.29 8.89 -3.54
N ALA A 389 -14.38 9.61 -3.80
CA ALA A 389 -15.64 9.02 -4.26
C ALA A 389 -15.55 8.51 -5.70
N ALA A 390 -14.93 9.28 -6.60
CA ALA A 390 -14.90 8.96 -8.02
C ALA A 390 -13.79 7.99 -8.41
N ASN A 391 -12.65 7.99 -7.71
CA ASN A 391 -11.45 7.34 -8.22
C ASN A 391 -10.84 6.27 -7.30
N MET A 392 -11.26 6.18 -6.03
CA MET A 392 -10.60 5.32 -5.03
C MET A 392 -11.48 4.24 -4.41
N TYR A 393 -12.80 4.44 -4.33
CA TYR A 393 -13.68 3.53 -3.59
C TYR A 393 -14.55 2.62 -4.47
N HIS A 394 -15.41 3.19 -5.32
CA HIS A 394 -16.34 2.42 -6.14
C HIS A 394 -16.20 2.69 -7.64
N ASN A 395 -16.32 1.63 -8.44
CA ASN A 395 -16.43 1.69 -9.90
C ASN A 395 -17.56 0.75 -10.37
N ALA A 396 -18.47 1.25 -11.19
CA ALA A 396 -19.60 0.48 -11.71
C ALA A 396 -19.23 -0.36 -12.97
N GLU A 397 -18.02 -0.22 -13.49
CA GLU A 397 -17.55 -0.94 -14.68
C GLU A 397 -17.31 -2.44 -14.37
N PRO A 398 -17.96 -3.39 -15.07
CA PRO A 398 -17.99 -4.82 -14.70
C PRO A 398 -16.64 -5.56 -14.60
N ASN A 399 -15.58 -5.04 -15.24
CA ASN A 399 -14.25 -5.67 -15.26
C ASN A 399 -13.24 -5.03 -14.30
N HIS A 400 -13.71 -4.15 -13.41
CA HIS A 400 -12.88 -3.47 -12.44
C HIS A 400 -13.17 -3.98 -11.03
N ILE A 401 -12.12 -4.09 -10.21
CA ILE A 401 -12.28 -4.40 -8.80
C ILE A 401 -12.64 -3.12 -8.08
N ASP A 402 -13.79 -3.10 -7.41
CA ASP A 402 -14.18 -2.03 -6.51
C ASP A 402 -14.00 -2.43 -5.05
N ILE A 403 -13.66 -1.45 -4.19
CA ILE A 403 -13.30 -1.71 -2.79
C ILE A 403 -14.44 -2.36 -1.98
N PRO A 404 -15.72 -1.97 -2.13
CA PRO A 404 -16.82 -2.62 -1.42
C PRO A 404 -16.85 -4.13 -1.61
N THR A 405 -16.67 -4.63 -2.84
CA THR A 405 -16.80 -6.06 -3.16
C THR A 405 -15.66 -6.89 -2.56
N VAL A 406 -14.45 -6.33 -2.48
CA VAL A 406 -13.28 -7.00 -1.87
C VAL A 406 -13.47 -7.26 -0.37
N GLY A 407 -14.27 -6.44 0.32
CA GLY A 407 -14.40 -6.51 1.78
C GLY A 407 -13.12 -6.06 2.51
N ASN A 408 -12.26 -5.26 1.86
CA ASN A 408 -11.07 -4.69 2.49
C ASN A 408 -11.50 -3.71 3.59
N THR A 409 -11.20 -4.06 4.84
CA THR A 409 -11.75 -3.34 6.00
C THR A 409 -11.12 -1.97 6.17
N PHE A 410 -9.79 -1.88 6.08
CA PHE A 410 -9.08 -0.63 6.27
C PHE A 410 -9.50 0.40 5.22
N PHE A 411 -9.56 0.02 3.93
CA PHE A 411 -9.94 0.94 2.86
C PHE A 411 -11.39 1.42 3.01
N THR A 412 -12.29 0.49 3.34
CA THR A 412 -13.71 0.81 3.54
C THR A 412 -13.92 1.76 4.72
N PHE A 413 -13.28 1.49 5.86
CA PHE A 413 -13.42 2.37 7.02
C PHE A 413 -12.74 3.72 6.82
N ALA A 414 -11.60 3.77 6.11
CA ALA A 414 -10.97 5.02 5.73
C ALA A 414 -11.87 5.83 4.79
N TYR A 415 -12.50 5.21 3.79
CA TYR A 415 -13.46 5.91 2.93
C TYR A 415 -14.67 6.43 3.71
N ALA A 416 -15.28 5.59 4.56
CA ALA A 416 -16.42 5.96 5.40
C ALA A 416 -16.09 7.16 6.32
N ALA A 417 -14.88 7.18 6.88
CA ALA A 417 -14.41 8.27 7.73
C ALA A 417 -14.27 9.62 7.00
N LEU A 418 -14.00 9.60 5.68
CA LEU A 418 -13.64 10.79 4.91
C LEU A 418 -14.77 11.32 4.01
N THR A 419 -15.69 10.45 3.59
CA THR A 419 -16.75 10.80 2.63
C THR A 419 -17.78 11.78 3.22
N GLY A 420 -17.91 11.83 4.56
CA GLY A 420 -18.87 12.70 5.25
C GLY A 420 -20.32 12.26 5.10
N ARG A 421 -20.56 11.07 4.53
CA ARG A 421 -21.83 10.36 4.46
C ARG A 421 -21.76 9.14 5.36
N GLY A 422 -22.80 8.90 6.15
CA GLY A 422 -22.92 7.67 6.91
C GLY A 422 -23.32 6.49 6.03
N PRO A 423 -23.09 5.23 6.46
CA PRO A 423 -23.60 4.04 5.77
C PRO A 423 -25.12 4.08 5.53
N ASP A 424 -25.89 4.79 6.36
CA ASP A 424 -27.33 4.93 6.19
C ASP A 424 -27.74 5.82 4.99
N GLU A 425 -26.82 6.61 4.44
CA GLU A 425 -27.05 7.56 3.35
C GLU A 425 -26.54 7.06 1.99
N ASP A 426 -25.75 6.00 1.97
CA ASP A 426 -25.10 5.46 0.78
C ASP A 426 -25.14 3.91 0.80
N ALA A 427 -25.94 3.33 -0.08
CA ALA A 427 -26.14 1.88 -0.12
C ALA A 427 -24.88 1.08 -0.50
N VAL A 428 -23.99 1.67 -1.32
CA VAL A 428 -22.72 1.04 -1.70
C VAL A 428 -21.80 1.02 -0.48
N LEU A 429 -21.73 2.15 0.23
CA LEU A 429 -20.97 2.25 1.48
C LEU A 429 -21.52 1.30 2.54
N LYS A 430 -22.85 1.18 2.64
CA LYS A 430 -23.50 0.26 3.58
C LYS A 430 -23.08 -1.18 3.34
N ASP A 431 -23.20 -1.65 2.10
CA ASP A 431 -22.81 -3.02 1.73
C ASP A 431 -21.30 -3.24 1.97
N GLY A 432 -20.47 -2.26 1.61
CA GLY A 432 -19.03 -2.29 1.89
C GLY A 432 -18.71 -2.41 3.38
N VAL A 433 -19.37 -1.61 4.23
CA VAL A 433 -19.18 -1.65 5.69
C VAL A 433 -19.63 -3.00 6.27
N GLU A 434 -20.77 -3.53 5.82
CA GLU A 434 -21.25 -4.85 6.25
C GLU A 434 -20.24 -5.97 5.90
N ARG A 435 -19.63 -5.93 4.71
CA ARG A 435 -18.56 -6.85 4.30
C ARG A 435 -17.26 -6.64 5.07
N ALA A 436 -16.83 -5.40 5.26
CA ALA A 436 -15.65 -5.05 6.04
C ALA A 436 -15.76 -5.57 7.49
N VAL A 437 -16.91 -5.37 8.13
CA VAL A 437 -17.20 -5.96 9.44
C VAL A 437 -17.11 -7.48 9.38
N CYS A 438 -17.61 -8.10 8.30
CA CYS A 438 -17.53 -9.53 8.12
C CYS A 438 -16.09 -10.05 8.05
N THR A 439 -15.24 -9.39 7.27
CA THR A 439 -13.81 -9.69 7.18
C THR A 439 -13.13 -9.64 8.56
N LEU A 440 -13.46 -8.67 9.42
CA LEU A 440 -12.95 -8.63 10.80
C LEU A 440 -13.47 -9.78 11.68
N LYS A 441 -14.72 -10.21 11.49
CA LYS A 441 -15.29 -11.36 12.21
C LYS A 441 -14.61 -12.67 11.82
N GLU A 442 -14.27 -12.84 10.55
CA GLU A 442 -13.53 -14.01 10.05
C GLU A 442 -12.04 -13.96 10.35
N PHE A 443 -11.48 -12.77 10.60
CA PHE A 443 -10.07 -12.60 10.91
C PHE A 443 -9.63 -13.54 12.05
N PRO A 444 -8.58 -14.36 11.88
CA PRO A 444 -8.15 -15.33 12.88
C PRO A 444 -7.82 -14.68 14.22
N ALA A 445 -8.25 -15.27 15.34
CA ALA A 445 -7.93 -14.76 16.68
C ALA A 445 -6.46 -14.93 17.10
N ARG A 446 -5.65 -15.63 16.28
CA ARG A 446 -4.21 -15.86 16.47
C ARG A 446 -3.50 -15.69 15.13
N LYS A 447 -2.37 -14.97 15.13
CA LYS A 447 -1.56 -14.71 13.92
C LYS A 447 -0.26 -15.51 13.93
N PHE A 448 -0.35 -16.83 13.77
CA PHE A 448 0.83 -17.66 13.45
C PHE A 448 0.75 -18.11 12.00
N ARG A 449 1.83 -18.68 11.45
CA ARG A 449 1.78 -19.28 10.11
C ARG A 449 0.87 -20.51 10.13
N ARG A 450 -0.35 -20.35 9.63
CA ARG A 450 -1.38 -21.41 9.61
C ARG A 450 -1.11 -22.39 8.47
N HIS A 451 -1.64 -23.60 8.61
CA HIS A 451 -1.80 -24.48 7.46
C HIS A 451 -2.81 -23.87 6.48
N ILE A 452 -2.43 -23.73 5.21
CA ILE A 452 -3.31 -23.27 4.13
C ILE A 452 -3.13 -24.23 2.96
N PRO A 453 -4.20 -24.88 2.46
CA PRO A 453 -4.09 -25.78 1.32
C PRO A 453 -3.72 -25.01 0.04
N ALA A 454 -3.16 -25.73 -0.94
CA ALA A 454 -3.06 -25.19 -2.30
C ALA A 454 -4.46 -24.85 -2.82
N GLY A 455 -4.57 -23.71 -3.50
CA GLY A 455 -5.81 -23.21 -4.07
C GLY A 455 -6.40 -24.18 -5.09
N ARG A 456 -7.73 -24.27 -5.10
CA ARG A 456 -8.51 -25.12 -6.03
C ARG A 456 -9.45 -24.31 -6.92
N GLN A 457 -9.41 -22.99 -6.79
CA GLN A 457 -10.22 -22.05 -7.53
C GLN A 457 -9.79 -22.05 -9.00
N GLU A 458 -10.72 -21.70 -9.89
CA GLU A 458 -10.42 -21.50 -11.31
C GLU A 458 -9.74 -20.14 -11.50
N SER A 459 -8.62 -20.14 -12.23
CA SER A 459 -7.92 -18.90 -12.62
C SER A 459 -8.67 -18.22 -13.76
N VAL A 460 -9.13 -16.99 -13.55
CA VAL A 460 -9.80 -16.18 -14.59
C VAL A 460 -8.89 -15.11 -15.21
N CYS A 461 -7.81 -14.77 -14.53
CA CYS A 461 -6.84 -13.76 -14.95
C CYS A 461 -5.51 -13.99 -14.22
N THR A 462 -4.50 -13.20 -14.60
CA THR A 462 -3.21 -13.16 -13.93
C THR A 462 -2.99 -11.75 -13.41
N ASN A 463 -2.46 -11.60 -12.19
CA ASN A 463 -2.13 -10.31 -11.62
C ASN A 463 -0.81 -9.75 -12.16
N ARG A 464 -0.45 -8.53 -11.74
CA ARG A 464 0.77 -7.84 -12.22
C ARG A 464 2.08 -8.57 -11.92
N MET A 465 2.06 -9.51 -10.97
CA MET A 465 3.21 -10.32 -10.58
C MET A 465 3.24 -11.68 -11.30
N GLY A 466 2.34 -11.93 -12.25
CA GLY A 466 2.26 -13.20 -12.95
C GLY A 466 1.55 -14.31 -12.17
N ARG A 467 0.84 -13.98 -11.08
CA ARG A 467 0.14 -14.95 -10.22
C ARG A 467 -1.34 -15.07 -10.59
N HIS A 468 -1.91 -16.24 -10.40
CA HIS A 468 -3.28 -16.55 -10.81
C HIS A 468 -4.29 -15.96 -9.84
N ASN A 469 -5.33 -15.31 -10.39
CA ASN A 469 -6.44 -14.78 -9.59
C ASN A 469 -7.75 -15.50 -9.93
N ALA A 470 -8.56 -15.73 -8.90
CA ALA A 470 -9.91 -16.25 -9.01
C ALA A 470 -10.90 -15.14 -9.41
N ALA A 471 -12.10 -15.54 -9.83
CA ALA A 471 -13.20 -14.62 -10.10
C ALA A 471 -13.69 -13.90 -8.82
N GLU A 472 -13.52 -14.55 -7.67
CA GLU A 472 -14.06 -14.13 -6.40
C GLU A 472 -12.95 -14.06 -5.36
N PRO A 473 -13.08 -13.19 -4.34
CA PRO A 473 -12.06 -13.13 -3.30
C PRO A 473 -11.99 -14.47 -2.55
N ILE A 474 -10.79 -14.83 -2.10
CA ILE A 474 -10.48 -16.06 -1.40
C ILE A 474 -10.85 -15.92 0.09
N PRO A 475 -11.65 -16.84 0.67
CA PRO A 475 -11.99 -16.82 2.09
C PRO A 475 -10.76 -16.78 3.00
N LEU A 476 -10.79 -16.01 4.09
CA LEU A 476 -9.62 -15.86 5.00
C LEU A 476 -9.19 -17.17 5.70
N SER A 477 -10.08 -18.18 5.75
CA SER A 477 -9.74 -19.53 6.20
C SER A 477 -8.82 -20.28 5.24
N GLU A 478 -8.82 -19.89 3.96
CA GLU A 478 -8.05 -20.50 2.86
C GLU A 478 -7.02 -19.55 2.26
N TYR A 479 -6.89 -18.34 2.82
CA TYR A 479 -5.97 -17.32 2.35
C TYR A 479 -4.69 -17.30 3.19
N ASP A 480 -3.54 -17.36 2.52
CA ASP A 480 -2.23 -17.18 3.14
C ASP A 480 -1.92 -15.69 3.27
N PHE A 481 -1.66 -15.23 4.49
CA PHE A 481 -1.28 -13.86 4.75
C PHE A 481 -0.34 -13.74 5.95
N ASP A 482 0.49 -12.71 5.89
CA ASP A 482 1.55 -12.43 6.85
C ASP A 482 1.10 -11.44 7.94
N ASN A 483 1.90 -10.41 8.19
CA ASN A 483 1.64 -9.38 9.18
C ASN A 483 0.66 -8.30 8.72
N TYR A 484 0.41 -8.12 7.42
CA TYR A 484 -0.47 -7.05 6.97
C TYR A 484 -1.42 -7.45 5.84
N LEU A 485 -2.65 -7.82 6.20
CA LEU A 485 -3.67 -8.29 5.26
C LEU A 485 -4.10 -7.22 4.23
N TRP A 486 -4.20 -5.94 4.60
CA TRP A 486 -4.92 -4.94 3.80
C TRP A 486 -4.24 -4.51 2.50
N ARG A 487 -2.98 -4.88 2.31
CA ARG A 487 -2.23 -4.63 1.07
C ARG A 487 -2.20 -5.82 0.11
N LEU A 488 -2.74 -6.97 0.52
CA LEU A 488 -2.65 -8.21 -0.23
C LEU A 488 -3.79 -8.33 -1.25
N ASP A 489 -3.55 -9.13 -2.28
CA ASP A 489 -4.50 -9.42 -3.34
C ASP A 489 -5.47 -10.52 -2.93
N PHE A 490 -6.66 -10.14 -2.48
CA PHE A 490 -7.67 -11.07 -1.96
C PHE A 490 -8.14 -12.09 -3.00
N TYR A 491 -7.88 -11.90 -4.30
CA TYR A 491 -8.27 -12.83 -5.36
C TYR A 491 -7.15 -13.82 -5.71
N GLU A 492 -5.94 -13.62 -5.19
CA GLU A 492 -4.78 -14.43 -5.52
C GLU A 492 -4.94 -15.87 -5.03
N ILE A 493 -4.85 -16.81 -5.97
CA ILE A 493 -4.93 -18.23 -5.72
C ILE A 493 -3.59 -18.69 -5.16
N ASN A 494 -3.61 -19.25 -3.95
CA ASN A 494 -2.43 -19.79 -3.31
C ASN A 494 -1.83 -20.93 -4.16
N PRO A 495 -0.61 -20.78 -4.72
CA PRO A 495 -0.08 -21.73 -5.70
C PRO A 495 0.32 -23.08 -5.07
N GLU A 496 0.71 -23.09 -3.80
CA GLU A 496 1.25 -24.25 -3.11
C GLU A 496 0.70 -24.37 -1.69
N GLU A 497 0.76 -25.57 -1.11
CA GLU A 497 0.38 -25.78 0.28
C GLU A 497 1.35 -25.05 1.23
N VAL A 498 0.79 -24.28 2.16
CA VAL A 498 1.52 -23.64 3.24
C VAL A 498 1.45 -24.52 4.47
N LEU A 499 2.62 -24.93 4.96
CA LEU A 499 2.71 -25.72 6.18
C LEU A 499 2.58 -24.84 7.42
N GLU A 500 1.88 -25.38 8.42
CA GLU A 500 1.76 -24.73 9.72
C GLU A 500 3.13 -24.62 10.41
N ASP A 501 3.39 -23.43 10.96
CA ASP A 501 4.47 -23.18 11.90
C ASP A 501 3.98 -22.25 13.01
N GLN A 502 3.71 -22.83 14.18
CA GLN A 502 3.25 -22.07 15.35
C GLN A 502 4.34 -21.20 15.99
N ARG A 503 5.61 -21.41 15.62
CA ARG A 503 6.73 -20.61 16.14
C ARG A 503 6.84 -19.29 15.40
N LEU A 504 6.49 -19.26 14.12
CA LEU A 504 6.41 -18.03 13.34
C LEU A 504 5.11 -17.29 13.65
N VAL A 505 5.20 -16.17 14.36
CA VAL A 505 4.07 -15.33 14.75
C VAL A 505 4.18 -13.97 14.08
N TYR A 506 3.13 -13.55 13.41
CA TYR A 506 3.03 -12.29 12.70
C TYR A 506 2.46 -11.18 13.60
N SER A 507 2.94 -9.96 13.43
CA SER A 507 2.46 -8.80 14.16
C SER A 507 1.01 -8.44 13.78
N PRO A 508 0.23 -7.81 14.69
CA PRO A 508 -1.22 -7.66 14.52
C PRO A 508 -1.68 -6.25 14.09
N GLU A 509 -0.79 -5.45 13.51
CA GLU A 509 -1.05 -4.06 13.16
C GLU A 509 -2.18 -3.89 12.13
N ASP A 510 -2.42 -4.85 11.24
CA ASP A 510 -3.58 -4.85 10.33
C ASP A 510 -4.90 -4.84 11.09
N TYR A 511 -5.12 -5.84 11.95
CA TYR A 511 -6.36 -5.96 12.71
C TYR A 511 -6.54 -4.77 13.63
N LEU A 512 -5.50 -4.40 14.38
CA LEU A 512 -5.56 -3.28 15.33
C LEU A 512 -5.87 -1.96 14.62
N MET A 513 -5.23 -1.70 13.48
CA MET A 513 -5.47 -0.48 12.70
C MET A 513 -6.94 -0.40 12.24
N ALA A 514 -7.44 -1.45 11.59
CA ALA A 514 -8.81 -1.49 11.10
C ALA A 514 -9.85 -1.42 12.23
N TYR A 515 -9.66 -2.20 13.30
CA TYR A 515 -10.57 -2.21 14.45
C TYR A 515 -10.64 -0.85 15.15
N TRP A 516 -9.50 -0.25 15.50
CA TRP A 516 -9.48 1.03 16.21
C TRP A 516 -9.96 2.19 15.32
N MET A 517 -9.73 2.14 14.01
CA MET A 517 -10.35 3.08 13.06
C MET A 517 -11.87 2.96 13.05
N GLY A 518 -12.40 1.73 12.96
CA GLY A 518 -13.84 1.49 12.99
C GLY A 518 -14.49 1.97 14.29
N ARG A 519 -13.85 1.72 15.44
CA ARG A 519 -14.29 2.22 16.74
C ARG A 519 -14.24 3.76 16.83
N HIS A 520 -13.18 4.39 16.33
CA HIS A 520 -13.01 5.84 16.38
C HIS A 520 -14.06 6.60 15.57
N HIS A 521 -14.42 6.06 14.40
CA HIS A 521 -15.43 6.67 13.51
C HIS A 521 -16.85 6.15 13.72
N GLY A 522 -17.09 5.35 14.75
CA GLY A 522 -18.42 4.84 15.08
C GLY A 522 -18.99 3.81 14.09
N LEU A 523 -18.13 3.17 13.30
CA LEU A 523 -18.50 2.08 12.38
C LEU A 523 -18.57 0.73 13.10
N LEU A 524 -17.90 0.63 14.25
CA LEU A 524 -17.94 -0.52 15.15
C LEU A 524 -18.40 -0.06 16.53
N THR A 525 -19.30 -0.83 17.14
CA THR A 525 -19.65 -0.66 18.55
C THR A 525 -18.75 -1.51 19.44
N GLU A 526 -18.85 -1.33 20.76
CA GLU A 526 -18.04 -2.10 21.72
C GLU A 526 -18.51 -3.56 21.87
N ASP A 527 -19.78 -3.81 21.63
CA ASP A 527 -20.47 -5.10 21.76
C ASP A 527 -20.46 -5.95 20.48
N MET A 528 -19.85 -5.45 19.39
CA MET A 528 -19.78 -6.12 18.09
C MET A 528 -18.70 -7.20 17.97
#